data_AF-A0A9J6G633-F1
#
_entry.id   AF-A0A9J6G633-F1
#
_cell.length_a   1.000
_cell.length_b   1.000
_cell.length_c   1.000
_cell.angle_alpha   90.00
_cell.angle_beta   90.00
_cell.angle_gamma   90.00
#
_symmetry.space_group_name_H-M   'P 1'
#
loop_
_entity.id
_entity.type
_entity.pdbx_description
1 polymer ?
#
loop_
_entity_poly.entity_id
_entity_poly.type
_entity_poly.pdbx_seq_one_letter_code
_entity_poly.pdbx_strand_id
1 'polypeptide(L)'
;MASSSRASTTAPVRIFSRVCASKLSKNAKQVITNVCARTRVRFLVKSVQEVLSVVSEDTGVSHRTVAKLKAECLRGNLVSPKRIPRDVTISSTRTVKHDSFTVHAIRLNVKSMYAKREIPTLDSVRKAVHEDDDLVEVNEGHGLHL
;
A
#
# COMPACT_ATOMS: atom_id res chain seq x y z
N MET A 1 -64.61 -16.11 -2.00
CA MET A 1 -63.72 -15.16 -1.30
C MET A 1 -62.35 -15.27 -1.93
N ALA A 2 -61.88 -14.24 -2.64
CA ALA A 2 -60.62 -14.28 -3.39
C ALA A 2 -59.50 -13.66 -2.56
N SER A 3 -58.48 -14.46 -2.27
CA SER A 3 -57.30 -14.09 -1.50
C SER A 3 -56.33 -13.32 -2.38
N SER A 4 -56.19 -12.01 -2.16
CA SER A 4 -55.18 -11.19 -2.84
C SER A 4 -53.80 -11.44 -2.22
N SER A 5 -52.98 -12.26 -2.88
CA SER A 5 -51.57 -12.43 -2.56
C SER A 5 -50.78 -11.16 -2.88
N ARG A 6 -50.30 -10.45 -1.86
CA ARG A 6 -49.32 -9.38 -2.03
C ARG A 6 -47.96 -9.98 -2.42
N ALA A 7 -47.59 -9.86 -3.69
CA ALA A 7 -46.23 -10.13 -4.14
C ALA A 7 -45.30 -9.10 -3.49
N SER A 8 -44.42 -9.55 -2.60
CA SER A 8 -43.33 -8.75 -2.04
C SER A 8 -42.30 -8.55 -3.15
N THR A 9 -42.30 -7.37 -3.78
CA THR A 9 -41.24 -6.95 -4.69
C THR A 9 -39.97 -6.70 -3.88
N THR A 10 -39.14 -7.74 -3.72
CA THR A 10 -37.81 -7.61 -3.17
C THR A 10 -36.96 -6.79 -4.13
N ALA A 11 -36.73 -5.52 -3.80
CA ALA A 11 -35.81 -4.67 -4.54
C ALA A 11 -34.42 -5.32 -4.56
N PRO A 12 -33.66 -5.23 -5.68
CA PRO A 12 -32.34 -5.82 -5.78
C PRO A 12 -31.44 -5.28 -4.68
N VAL A 13 -30.72 -6.18 -3.99
CA VAL A 13 -29.77 -5.83 -2.93
C VAL A 13 -28.65 -4.96 -3.54
N ARG A 14 -28.75 -3.64 -3.34
CA ARG A 14 -27.73 -2.69 -3.79
C ARG A 14 -26.52 -2.79 -2.86
N ILE A 15 -25.48 -3.47 -3.33
CA ILE A 15 -24.20 -3.56 -2.61
C ILE A 15 -23.45 -2.25 -2.84
N PHE A 16 -23.65 -1.28 -1.96
CA PHE A 16 -22.77 -0.12 -1.92
C PHE A 16 -21.40 -0.56 -1.41
N SER A 17 -20.35 -0.21 -2.15
CA SER A 17 -19.00 -0.40 -1.68
C SER A 17 -18.81 0.38 -0.37
N ARG A 18 -18.31 -0.29 0.69
CA ARG A 18 -17.99 0.33 1.98
C ARG A 18 -16.71 1.18 1.85
N VAL A 19 -16.72 2.15 0.95
CA VAL A 19 -15.59 3.03 0.72
C VAL A 19 -15.64 4.16 1.74
N CYS A 20 -14.67 4.17 2.65
CA CYS A 20 -14.48 5.24 3.60
C CYS A 20 -13.97 6.50 2.89
N ALA A 21 -14.53 7.66 3.26
CA ALA A 21 -14.09 8.98 2.77
C ALA A 21 -12.56 9.19 2.87
N SER A 22 -11.94 8.64 3.92
CA SER A 22 -10.50 8.72 4.18
C SER A 22 -9.63 7.91 3.22
N LYS A 23 -10.20 7.04 2.37
CA LYS A 23 -9.48 6.23 1.38
C LYS A 23 -9.61 6.78 -0.04
N LEU A 24 -10.49 7.76 -0.26
CA LEU A 24 -10.73 8.34 -1.58
C LEU A 24 -9.63 9.35 -1.93
N SER A 25 -9.14 9.28 -3.17
CA SER A 25 -8.23 10.29 -3.71
C SER A 25 -8.89 11.66 -3.78
N LYS A 26 -8.11 12.75 -3.73
CA LYS A 26 -8.64 14.12 -3.87
C LYS A 26 -9.53 14.29 -5.11
N ASN A 27 -9.12 13.73 -6.26
CA ASN A 27 -9.92 13.81 -7.49
C ASN A 27 -11.27 13.09 -7.34
N ALA A 28 -11.30 11.88 -6.76
CA ALA A 28 -12.55 11.18 -6.50
C ALA A 28 -13.48 11.97 -5.57
N LYS A 29 -12.92 12.55 -4.50
CA LYS A 29 -13.68 13.44 -3.60
C LYS A 29 -14.24 14.67 -4.32
N GLN A 30 -13.47 15.26 -5.23
CA GLN A 30 -13.89 16.42 -6.01
C GLN A 30 -15.03 16.07 -6.96
N VAL A 31 -14.95 14.93 -7.66
CA VAL A 31 -16.01 14.45 -8.55
C VAL A 31 -17.31 14.25 -7.77
N ILE A 32 -17.27 13.56 -6.63
CA ILE A 32 -18.47 13.31 -5.80
C ILE A 32 -19.08 14.64 -5.33
N THR A 33 -18.26 15.58 -4.91
CA THR A 33 -18.72 16.91 -4.47
C THR A 33 -19.34 17.71 -5.62
N ASN A 34 -18.74 17.66 -6.81
CA ASN A 34 -19.25 18.33 -8.01
C ASN A 34 -20.60 17.75 -8.44
N VAL A 35 -20.74 16.42 -8.41
CA VAL A 35 -22.01 15.73 -8.67
C VAL A 35 -23.05 16.18 -7.64
N CYS A 36 -22.70 16.21 -6.35
CA CYS A 36 -23.61 16.69 -5.30
C CYS A 36 -24.07 18.15 -5.53
N ALA A 37 -23.18 19.05 -5.95
CA ALA A 37 -23.51 20.44 -6.25
C ALA A 37 -24.47 20.52 -7.46
N ARG A 38 -24.18 19.80 -8.54
CA ARG A 38 -25.04 19.74 -9.73
C ARG A 38 -26.41 19.16 -9.44
N THR A 39 -26.49 18.09 -8.67
CA THR A 39 -27.76 17.45 -8.27
C THR A 39 -28.61 18.39 -7.42
N ARG A 40 -27.99 19.23 -6.57
CA ARG A 40 -28.71 20.24 -5.78
C ARG A 40 -29.28 21.37 -6.63
N VAL A 41 -28.56 21.80 -7.66
CA VAL A 41 -29.07 22.80 -8.63
C VAL A 41 -30.18 22.20 -9.49
N ARG A 42 -30.04 20.94 -9.93
CA ARG A 42 -31.05 20.24 -10.73
C ARG A 42 -32.34 19.97 -9.96
N PHE A 43 -32.25 19.78 -8.65
CA PHE A 43 -33.39 19.46 -7.78
C PHE A 43 -33.43 20.38 -6.55
N LEU A 44 -33.84 21.63 -6.76
CA LEU A 44 -33.90 22.65 -5.71
C LEU A 44 -34.92 22.33 -4.60
N VAL A 45 -36.04 21.70 -4.97
CA VAL A 45 -37.16 21.41 -4.05
C VAL A 45 -36.93 20.12 -3.23
N LYS A 46 -36.02 19.24 -3.67
CA LYS A 46 -35.83 17.93 -3.04
C LYS A 46 -35.19 18.03 -1.66
N SER A 47 -35.61 17.12 -0.78
CA SER A 47 -35.04 16.98 0.55
C SER A 47 -33.53 16.64 0.47
N VAL A 48 -32.79 16.98 1.51
CA VAL A 48 -31.35 16.67 1.57
C VAL A 48 -31.11 15.16 1.45
N GLN A 49 -32.00 14.35 2.02
CA GLN A 49 -31.92 12.89 1.96
C GLN A 49 -32.10 12.35 0.53
N GLU A 50 -33.07 12.88 -0.22
CA GLU A 50 -33.27 12.51 -1.62
C GLU A 50 -32.08 12.88 -2.49
N VAL A 51 -31.50 14.07 -2.27
CA VAL A 51 -30.28 14.48 -3.01
C VAL A 51 -29.13 13.53 -2.71
N LEU A 52 -28.94 13.13 -1.44
CA LEU A 52 -27.92 12.15 -1.08
C LEU A 52 -28.18 10.77 -1.69
N SER A 53 -29.44 10.37 -1.82
CA SER A 53 -29.83 9.11 -2.48
C SER A 53 -29.44 9.11 -3.94
N VAL A 54 -29.81 10.16 -4.67
CA VAL A 54 -29.47 10.30 -6.10
C VAL A 54 -27.95 10.34 -6.29
N VAL A 55 -27.23 11.12 -5.49
CA VAL A 55 -25.76 11.21 -5.60
C VAL A 55 -25.09 9.87 -5.28
N SER A 56 -25.62 9.11 -4.32
CA SER A 56 -25.09 7.77 -3.98
C SER A 56 -25.36 6.75 -5.07
N GLU A 57 -26.49 6.85 -5.76
CA GLU A 57 -26.78 6.03 -6.94
C GLU A 57 -25.84 6.38 -8.09
N ASP A 58 -25.67 7.67 -8.39
CA ASP A 58 -24.82 8.14 -9.49
C ASP A 58 -23.33 7.82 -9.28
N THR A 59 -22.85 7.88 -8.03
CA THR A 59 -21.41 7.73 -7.70
C THR A 59 -21.05 6.36 -7.15
N GLY A 60 -22.03 5.52 -6.80
CA GLY A 60 -21.80 4.22 -6.17
C GLY A 60 -21.22 4.30 -4.75
N VAL A 61 -21.31 5.46 -4.10
CA VAL A 61 -20.74 5.76 -2.79
C VAL A 61 -21.84 5.98 -1.75
N SER A 62 -21.75 5.31 -0.60
CA SER A 62 -22.78 5.38 0.44
C SER A 62 -23.17 6.80 0.87
N HIS A 63 -24.44 7.01 1.24
CA HIS A 63 -24.98 8.29 1.73
C HIS A 63 -24.10 8.93 2.81
N ARG A 64 -23.63 8.11 3.76
CA ARG A 64 -22.80 8.59 4.89
C ARG A 64 -21.46 9.14 4.42
N THR A 65 -20.86 8.52 3.41
CA THR A 65 -19.59 8.98 2.82
C THR A 65 -19.81 10.28 2.04
N VAL A 66 -20.88 10.38 1.23
CA VAL A 66 -21.23 11.62 0.50
C VAL A 66 -21.47 12.78 1.48
N ALA A 67 -22.23 12.56 2.55
CA ALA A 67 -22.48 13.57 3.58
C ALA A 67 -21.19 14.04 4.27
N LYS A 68 -20.27 13.11 4.58
CA LYS A 68 -18.94 13.44 5.11
C LYS A 68 -18.12 14.29 4.14
N LEU A 69 -18.07 13.91 2.86
CA LEU A 69 -17.32 14.65 1.84
C LEU A 69 -17.88 16.06 1.63
N LYS A 70 -19.21 16.23 1.65
CA LYS A 70 -19.83 17.55 1.62
C LYS A 70 -19.39 18.40 2.82
N ALA A 71 -19.41 17.83 4.02
CA ALA A 71 -18.97 18.53 5.22
C ALA A 71 -17.44 18.80 5.23
N GLU A 72 -16.62 17.95 4.61
CA GLU A 72 -15.19 18.20 4.40
C GLU A 72 -14.99 19.38 3.43
N CYS A 73 -15.73 19.42 2.31
CA CYS A 73 -15.64 20.50 1.34
C CYS A 73 -16.07 21.86 1.91
N LEU A 74 -17.11 21.89 2.76
CA LEU A 74 -17.54 23.11 3.43
C LEU A 74 -16.51 23.62 4.45
N ARG A 75 -15.72 22.71 5.04
CA ARG A 75 -14.66 23.04 6.00
C ARG A 75 -13.37 23.52 5.32
N GLY A 76 -13.23 23.35 4.01
CA GLY A 76 -12.08 23.81 3.24
C GLY A 76 -11.63 22.82 2.17
N ASN A 77 -10.33 22.80 1.89
CA ASN A 77 -9.76 22.04 0.78
C ASN A 77 -9.88 20.53 0.99
N LEU A 78 -10.36 19.83 -0.04
CA LEU A 78 -10.38 18.37 -0.06
C LEU A 78 -8.94 17.83 -0.08
N VAL A 79 -8.58 17.10 0.97
CA VAL A 79 -7.23 16.51 1.13
C VAL A 79 -7.26 15.04 0.74
N SER A 80 -6.25 14.62 -0.01
CA SER A 80 -5.96 13.20 -0.23
C SER A 80 -5.59 12.51 1.08
N PRO A 81 -5.77 11.19 1.19
CA PRO A 81 -5.27 10.44 2.33
C PRO A 81 -3.77 10.71 2.47
N LYS A 82 -3.34 11.24 3.63
CA LYS A 82 -1.90 11.39 3.89
C LYS A 82 -1.32 9.97 3.89
N ARG A 83 -0.35 9.70 3.01
CA ARG A 83 0.48 8.52 3.15
C ARG A 83 1.25 8.74 4.45
N ILE A 84 0.85 8.07 5.52
CA ILE A 84 1.67 7.96 6.70
C ILE A 84 2.92 7.20 6.22
N PRO A 85 4.11 7.83 6.19
CA PRO A 85 5.31 7.07 5.92
C PRO A 85 5.36 6.00 7.00
N ARG A 86 5.43 4.73 6.60
CA ARG A 86 5.71 3.68 7.59
C ARG A 86 7.01 4.10 8.25
N ASP A 87 6.99 4.13 9.58
CA ASP A 87 8.17 4.36 10.40
C ASP A 87 9.04 3.10 10.30
N VAL A 88 9.56 2.85 9.09
CA VAL A 88 10.57 1.85 8.84
C VAL A 88 11.85 2.57 9.23
N THR A 89 12.34 2.29 10.43
CA THR A 89 13.74 2.51 10.78
C THR A 89 14.55 1.69 9.78
N ILE A 90 14.89 2.30 8.64
CA ILE A 90 15.80 1.71 7.68
C ILE A 90 17.13 1.69 8.41
N SER A 91 17.47 0.55 9.01
CA SER A 91 18.82 0.31 9.50
C SER A 91 19.76 0.60 8.33
N SER A 92 20.57 1.65 8.47
CA SER A 92 21.58 2.08 7.49
C SER A 92 22.69 1.05 7.29
N THR A 93 22.55 -0.17 7.82
CA THR A 93 23.38 -1.30 7.46
C THR A 93 23.06 -1.68 6.01
N ARG A 94 23.72 -1.03 5.05
CA ARG A 94 23.80 -1.47 3.66
C ARG A 94 24.30 -2.91 3.71
N THR A 95 23.43 -3.87 3.50
CA THR A 95 23.83 -5.27 3.34
C THR A 95 24.70 -5.29 2.08
N VAL A 96 26.01 -5.44 2.27
CA VAL A 96 26.95 -5.58 1.17
C VAL A 96 26.56 -6.88 0.48
N LYS A 97 25.91 -6.77 -0.68
CA LYS A 97 25.63 -7.92 -1.53
C LYS A 97 26.95 -8.26 -2.21
N HIS A 98 27.55 -9.38 -1.81
CA HIS A 98 28.70 -9.93 -2.51
C HIS A 98 28.28 -10.39 -3.91
N ASP A 99 29.18 -10.24 -4.89
CA ASP A 99 28.95 -10.74 -6.24
C ASP A 99 28.81 -12.28 -6.22
N SER A 100 28.07 -12.80 -7.20
CA SER A 100 27.86 -14.22 -7.46
C SER A 100 29.17 -15.02 -7.52
N PHE A 101 30.24 -14.45 -8.07
CA PHE A 101 31.58 -15.04 -8.11
C PHE A 101 32.16 -15.24 -6.71
N THR A 102 32.13 -14.19 -5.88
CA THR A 102 32.61 -14.23 -4.49
C THR A 102 31.84 -15.27 -3.67
N VAL A 103 30.51 -15.30 -3.82
CA VAL A 103 29.64 -16.29 -3.14
C VAL A 103 29.97 -17.71 -3.60
N HIS A 104 30.29 -17.90 -4.88
CA HIS A 104 30.65 -19.21 -5.43
C HIS A 104 31.99 -19.72 -4.87
N ALA A 105 33.00 -18.87 -4.82
CA ALA A 105 34.32 -19.23 -4.27
C ALA A 105 34.22 -19.60 -2.77
N ILE A 106 33.51 -18.80 -1.96
CA ILE A 106 33.24 -19.15 -0.54
C ILE A 106 32.57 -20.53 -0.43
N ARG A 107 31.61 -20.84 -1.32
CA ARG A 107 30.94 -22.14 -1.34
C ARG A 107 31.89 -23.29 -1.69
N LEU A 108 32.84 -23.08 -2.60
CA LEU A 108 33.86 -24.09 -2.93
C LEU A 108 34.78 -24.35 -1.74
N ASN A 109 35.20 -23.31 -1.02
CA ASN A 109 36.03 -23.44 0.18
C ASN A 109 35.31 -24.18 1.30
N VAL A 110 34.04 -23.87 1.55
CA VAL A 110 33.24 -24.64 2.53
C VAL A 110 33.09 -26.11 2.11
N LYS A 111 32.88 -26.39 0.82
CA LYS A 111 32.80 -27.77 0.31
C LYS A 111 34.11 -28.54 0.47
N SER A 112 35.26 -27.89 0.25
CA SER A 112 36.57 -28.53 0.38
C SER A 112 36.87 -28.93 1.83
N MET A 113 36.42 -28.13 2.81
CA MET A 113 36.52 -28.47 4.24
C MET A 113 35.71 -29.72 4.60
N TYR A 114 34.46 -29.81 4.12
CA TYR A 114 33.67 -31.03 4.29
C TYR A 114 34.30 -32.25 3.63
N ALA A 115 34.94 -32.09 2.46
CA ALA A 115 35.66 -33.18 1.79
C ALA A 115 36.87 -33.66 2.62
N LYS A 116 37.54 -32.76 3.34
CA LYS A 116 38.63 -33.06 4.27
C LYS A 116 38.16 -33.61 5.63
N ARG A 117 36.84 -33.74 5.84
CA ARG A 117 36.21 -34.09 7.13
C ARG A 117 36.48 -33.08 8.25
N GLU A 118 36.79 -31.85 7.90
CA GLU A 118 36.89 -30.72 8.83
C GLU A 118 35.51 -30.07 8.98
N ILE A 119 35.10 -29.80 10.22
CA ILE A 119 33.85 -29.07 10.47
C ILE A 119 34.10 -27.59 10.20
N PRO A 120 33.45 -26.97 9.20
CA PRO A 120 33.67 -25.57 8.90
C PRO A 120 33.07 -24.70 10.00
N THR A 121 33.93 -24.13 10.84
CA THR A 121 33.58 -23.06 11.78
C THR A 121 33.69 -21.70 11.06
N LEU A 122 32.98 -20.69 11.56
CA LEU A 122 33.06 -19.34 10.99
C LEU A 122 34.50 -18.82 10.91
N ASP A 123 35.32 -19.09 11.93
CA ASP A 123 36.73 -18.67 11.94
C ASP A 123 37.56 -19.42 10.90
N SER A 124 37.32 -20.72 10.73
CA SER A 124 38.03 -21.52 9.72
C SER A 124 37.67 -21.10 8.30
N VAL A 125 36.39 -20.81 8.04
CA VAL A 125 35.92 -20.32 6.73
C VAL A 125 36.45 -18.92 6.47
N ARG A 126 36.46 -18.05 7.49
CA ARG A 126 36.99 -16.69 7.37
C ARG A 126 38.48 -16.69 7.03
N LYS A 127 39.27 -17.57 7.66
CA LYS A 127 40.69 -17.74 7.33
C LYS A 127 40.88 -18.26 5.91
N ALA A 128 40.20 -19.36 5.55
CA ALA A 128 40.31 -19.96 4.23
C ALA A 128 39.88 -19.01 3.09
N VAL A 129 38.90 -18.13 3.34
CA VAL A 129 38.46 -17.10 2.39
C VAL A 129 39.46 -15.94 2.27
N HIS A 130 40.22 -15.64 3.33
CA HIS A 130 41.22 -14.57 3.33
C HIS A 130 42.58 -15.04 2.79
N GLU A 131 42.87 -16.33 2.86
CA GLU A 131 44.06 -16.99 2.31
C GLU A 131 43.90 -17.37 0.82
N ASP A 132 42.73 -17.13 0.23
CA ASP A 132 42.42 -17.46 -1.17
C ASP A 132 42.80 -16.29 -2.09
N ASP A 133 43.93 -16.43 -2.80
CA ASP A 133 44.47 -15.41 -3.71
C ASP A 133 43.51 -15.06 -4.87
N ASP A 134 42.58 -15.95 -5.21
CA ASP A 134 41.57 -15.73 -6.25
C ASP A 134 40.40 -14.85 -5.76
N LEU A 135 40.25 -14.71 -4.44
CA LEU A 135 39.29 -13.82 -3.78
C LEU A 135 39.97 -12.49 -3.46
N VAL A 136 40.26 -11.70 -4.51
CA VAL A 136 40.86 -10.37 -4.41
C VAL A 136 40.26 -9.57 -3.25
N GLU A 137 41.13 -9.14 -2.34
CA GLU A 137 40.78 -8.38 -1.14
C GLU A 137 39.86 -7.21 -1.49
N VAL A 138 38.64 -7.21 -0.93
CA VAL A 138 37.85 -5.98 -0.81
C VAL A 138 38.48 -5.16 0.33
N ASN A 139 39.68 -4.66 0.10
CA ASN A 139 40.29 -3.61 0.89
C ASN A 139 39.70 -2.25 0.44
N GLU A 140 38.43 -2.00 0.77
CA GLU A 140 37.86 -0.64 0.71
C GLU A 140 38.03 0.05 2.07
N GLY A 141 39.31 0.24 2.45
CA GLY A 141 39.73 1.23 3.42
C GLY A 141 40.07 2.53 2.71
N HIS A 142 39.08 3.24 2.17
CA HIS A 142 39.27 4.65 1.78
C HIS A 142 39.19 5.54 3.03
N GLY A 143 40.23 5.50 3.84
CA GLY A 143 40.67 6.64 4.61
C GLY A 143 41.52 7.53 3.69
N LEU A 144 40.88 8.49 3.03
CA LEU A 144 41.59 9.62 2.44
C LEU A 144 41.39 10.84 3.31
N HIS A 145 42.53 11.32 3.82
CA HIS A 145 42.77 12.65 4.36
C HIS A 145 42.00 13.75 3.60
N LEU A 146 41.11 14.46 4.30
CA LEU A 146 41.19 15.91 4.61
C LEU A 146 39.96 16.31 5.44
#